data_AF-A0A858RA41-F1
#
_entry.id   AF-A0A858RA41-F1
#
_cell.length_a   1.000
_cell.length_b   1.000
_cell.length_c   1.000
_cell.angle_alpha   90.00
_cell.angle_beta   90.00
_cell.angle_gamma   90.00
#
_symmetry.space_group_name_H-M   'P 1'
#
loop_
_entity.id
_entity.type
_entity.pdbx_description
1 polymer ?
#
loop_
_entity_poly.entity_id
_entity_poly.type
_entity_poly.pdbx_seq_one_letter_code
_entity_poly.pdbx_strand_id
1 'polypeptide(L)'
;MRLPGATRIDLNTLATLVLLPAVTGLVVGGTVAWSVPTAAAELGGFLFALSLVKLCYLGTAAAHLGRWIAEKTDGGPGSAGWWSGDADEYLSHHRAREQEGCDWAAFPNPLDGCALAIALTTLVHMLTR
;
A
#
# COMPACT_ATOMS: atom_id res chain seq x y z
N MET A 1 0.61 13.16 -25.93
CA MET A 1 0.38 11.79 -25.43
C MET A 1 -0.81 11.85 -24.48
N ARG A 2 -1.88 11.08 -24.73
CA ARG A 2 -2.99 10.94 -23.76
C ARG A 2 -2.58 9.89 -22.74
N LEU A 3 -2.64 10.22 -21.45
CA LEU A 3 -2.53 9.20 -20.40
C LEU A 3 -3.74 8.28 -20.52
N PRO A 4 -3.57 6.95 -20.61
CA PRO A 4 -4.67 6.01 -20.54
C PRO A 4 -5.35 6.17 -19.17
N GLY A 5 -6.65 6.46 -19.17
CA GLY A 5 -7.44 6.61 -17.95
C GLY A 5 -7.95 5.27 -17.45
N ALA A 6 -8.14 5.16 -16.14
CA ALA A 6 -8.76 3.98 -15.53
C ALA A 6 -10.20 3.80 -16.04
N THR A 7 -10.55 2.55 -16.36
CA THR A 7 -11.89 2.18 -16.83
C THR A 7 -12.77 1.60 -15.72
N ARG A 8 -12.16 1.14 -14.61
CA ARG A 8 -12.85 0.63 -13.42
C ARG A 8 -12.16 1.07 -12.13
N ILE A 9 -12.96 1.26 -11.08
CA ILE A 9 -12.50 1.56 -9.71
C ILE A 9 -12.77 0.33 -8.83
N ASP A 10 -11.72 -0.22 -8.22
CA ASP A 10 -11.82 -1.22 -7.18
C ASP A 10 -11.85 -0.54 -5.81
N LEU A 11 -13.08 -0.37 -5.29
CA LEU A 11 -13.33 0.27 -4.00
C LEU A 11 -12.76 -0.54 -2.83
N ASN A 12 -12.68 -1.87 -2.93
CA ASN A 12 -12.18 -2.69 -1.84
C ASN A 12 -10.66 -2.54 -1.71
N THR A 13 -9.97 -2.57 -2.85
CA THR A 13 -8.52 -2.31 -2.90
C THR A 13 -8.21 -0.88 -2.43
N LEU A 14 -8.99 0.11 -2.87
CA LEU A 14 -8.85 1.49 -2.42
C LEU A 14 -9.06 1.64 -0.91
N ALA A 15 -10.15 1.07 -0.38
CA ALA A 15 -10.45 1.11 1.05
C ALA A 15 -9.35 0.44 1.87
N THR A 16 -8.82 -0.70 1.41
CA THR A 16 -7.72 -1.40 2.08
C THR A 16 -6.45 -0.56 2.09
N LEU A 17 -6.08 0.05 0.97
CA LEU A 17 -4.88 0.87 0.83
C LEU A 17 -4.93 2.14 1.70
N VAL A 18 -6.12 2.70 1.90
CA VAL A 18 -6.32 3.88 2.75
C VAL A 18 -6.43 3.48 4.22
N LEU A 19 -7.28 2.51 4.56
CA LEU A 19 -7.66 2.24 5.96
C LEU A 19 -6.65 1.35 6.68
N LEU A 20 -6.12 0.32 6.02
CA LEU A 20 -5.28 -0.67 6.71
C LEU A 20 -4.00 -0.05 7.28
N PRO A 21 -3.23 0.80 6.57
CA PRO A 21 -2.05 1.43 7.14
C PRO A 21 -2.38 2.37 8.31
N ALA A 22 -3.49 3.10 8.22
CA ALA A 22 -3.95 3.98 9.30
C ALA A 22 -4.33 3.20 10.55
N VAL A 23 -5.18 2.18 10.42
CA VAL A 23 -5.59 1.34 11.55
C VAL A 23 -4.39 0.63 12.16
N THR A 24 -3.52 0.06 11.33
CA THR A 24 -2.32 -0.64 11.81
C THR A 24 -1.38 0.29 12.58
N GLY A 25 -1.08 1.47 12.03
CA GLY A 25 -0.23 2.46 12.69
C GLY A 25 -0.82 2.97 14.00
N LEU A 26 -2.14 3.19 14.06
CA LEU A 26 -2.83 3.62 15.29
C LEU A 26 -2.84 2.53 16.36
N VAL A 27 -3.11 1.28 15.99
CA VAL A 27 -3.14 0.15 16.93
C VAL A 27 -1.74 -0.13 17.46
N VAL A 28 -0.73 -0.22 16.59
CA VAL A 28 0.67 -0.44 17.01
C VAL A 28 1.16 0.75 17.83
N GLY A 29 0.87 1.98 17.39
CA GLY A 29 1.27 3.18 18.09
C GLY A 29 0.65 3.29 19.48
N GLY A 30 -0.66 3.03 19.57
CA GLY A 30 -1.38 3.04 20.84
C GLY A 30 -0.92 1.94 21.79
N THR A 31 -0.71 0.73 21.29
CA THR A 31 -0.20 -0.39 22.11
C THR A 31 1.21 -0.14 22.61
N VAL A 32 2.11 0.41 21.79
CA VAL A 32 3.47 0.78 22.22
C VAL A 32 3.44 1.94 23.21
N ALA A 33 2.64 2.98 22.96
CA ALA A 33 2.49 4.10 23.90
C ALA A 33 1.92 3.66 25.26
N TRP A 34 1.05 2.65 25.28
CA TRP A 34 0.49 2.06 26.49
C TRP A 34 1.48 1.17 27.23
N SER A 35 2.16 0.26 26.52
CA SER A 35 3.04 -0.75 27.10
C SER A 35 4.43 -0.22 27.45
N VAL A 36 4.92 0.77 26.70
CA VAL A 36 6.24 1.40 26.86
C VAL A 36 6.09 2.92 26.80
N PRO A 37 5.63 3.56 27.90
CA PRO A 37 5.35 5.01 27.92
C PRO A 37 6.57 5.87 27.59
N THR A 38 7.78 5.38 27.89
CA THR A 38 9.06 6.04 27.57
C THR A 38 9.28 6.19 26.07
N ALA A 39 8.76 5.29 25.24
CA ALA A 39 8.89 5.36 23.78
C ALA A 39 8.09 6.53 23.17
N ALA A 40 7.03 6.97 23.84
CA ALA A 40 6.17 8.07 23.40
C ALA A 40 6.39 9.36 24.21
N ALA A 41 7.33 9.39 25.14
CA ALA A 41 7.49 10.50 26.10
C ALA A 41 7.87 11.83 25.43
N GLU A 42 8.66 11.80 24.34
CA GLU A 42 9.12 13.01 23.67
C GLU A 42 8.11 13.60 22.68
N LEU A 43 7.31 12.76 22.02
CA LEU A 43 6.31 13.19 21.03
C LEU A 43 4.90 13.31 21.60
N GLY A 44 4.58 12.64 22.71
CA GLY A 44 3.21 12.39 23.14
C GLY A 44 2.57 11.22 22.38
N GLY A 45 1.74 10.43 23.07
CA GLY A 45 1.20 9.16 22.56
C GLY A 45 0.46 9.24 21.23
N PHE A 46 -0.28 10.34 21.00
CA PHE A 46 -1.02 10.53 19.75
C PHE A 46 -0.09 10.85 18.55
N LEU A 47 0.87 11.77 18.72
CA LEU A 47 1.82 12.11 17.66
C LEU A 47 2.79 10.96 17.36
N PHE A 48 3.12 10.16 18.39
CA PHE A 48 3.84 8.90 18.21
C PHE A 48 3.04 7.92 17.34
N ALA A 49 1.75 7.72 17.62
CA ALA A 49 0.90 6.85 16.81
C ALA A 49 0.75 7.34 15.36
N LEU A 50 0.59 8.65 15.14
CA LEU A 50 0.57 9.22 13.78
C LEU A 50 1.91 9.06 13.05
N SER A 51 3.04 9.08 13.77
CA SER A 51 4.35 8.79 13.18
C SER A 51 4.47 7.35 12.69
N LEU A 52 3.83 6.39 13.38
CA LEU A 52 3.74 5.01 12.88
C LEU A 52 2.76 4.87 11.71
N VAL A 53 1.63 5.58 11.72
CA VAL A 53 0.73 5.63 10.55
C VAL A 53 1.47 6.12 9.31
N LYS A 54 2.25 7.19 9.46
CA LYS A 54 3.13 7.71 8.39
C LYS A 54 4.08 6.64 7.88
N LEU A 55 4.73 5.89 8.79
CA LEU A 55 5.65 4.81 8.43
C LEU A 55 4.94 3.67 7.68
N CYS A 56 3.73 3.29 8.12
CA CYS A 56 2.93 2.28 7.44
C CYS A 56 2.61 2.71 6.00
N TYR A 57 2.17 3.95 5.78
CA TYR A 57 1.91 4.44 4.41
C TYR A 57 3.17 4.48 3.55
N LEU A 58 4.32 4.85 4.12
CA LEU A 58 5.59 4.83 3.39
C LEU A 58 6.00 3.40 2.99
N GLY A 59 5.79 2.42 3.88
CA GLY A 59 5.98 1.01 3.57
C GLY A 59 5.05 0.51 2.47
N THR A 60 3.77 0.90 2.51
CA THR A 60 2.81 0.61 1.44
C THR A 60 3.25 1.21 0.11
N ALA A 61 3.72 2.46 0.10
CA ALA A 61 4.24 3.09 -1.12
C ALA A 61 5.43 2.31 -1.69
N ALA A 62 6.39 1.91 -0.85
CA ALA A 62 7.54 1.12 -1.26
C ALA A 62 7.14 -0.25 -1.82
N ALA A 63 6.17 -0.94 -1.20
CA ALA A 63 5.68 -2.22 -1.68
C ALA A 63 5.01 -2.12 -3.06
N HIS A 64 4.18 -1.09 -3.25
CA HIS A 64 3.52 -0.82 -4.53
C HIS A 64 4.50 -0.40 -5.64
N LEU A 65 5.52 0.41 -5.30
CA LEU A 65 6.60 0.76 -6.22
C LEU A 65 7.44 -0.46 -6.59
N GLY A 66 7.80 -1.29 -5.61
CA GLY A 66 8.55 -2.53 -5.84
C GLY A 66 7.80 -3.49 -6.74
N ARG A 67 6.49 -3.65 -6.53
CA ARG A 67 5.62 -4.42 -7.42
C ARG A 67 5.61 -3.86 -8.84
N TRP A 68 5.45 -2.54 -9.01
CA TRP A 68 5.48 -1.91 -10.34
C TRP A 68 6.81 -2.12 -11.05
N ILE A 69 7.94 -1.99 -10.34
CA ILE A 69 9.28 -2.23 -10.89
C ILE A 69 9.40 -3.70 -11.29
N ALA A 70 9.05 -4.65 -10.42
CA ALA A 70 9.12 -6.08 -10.70
C ALA A 70 8.27 -6.48 -11.91
N GLU A 71 7.07 -5.91 -12.05
CA GLU A 71 6.21 -6.14 -13.22
C GLU A 71 6.83 -5.63 -14.53
N LYS A 72 7.71 -4.62 -14.46
CA LYS A 72 8.40 -4.03 -15.63
C LYS A 72 9.80 -4.58 -15.89
N THR A 73 10.48 -5.13 -14.89
CA THR A 73 11.85 -5.66 -15.02
C THR A 73 11.88 -7.17 -15.25
N ASP A 74 11.04 -7.94 -14.55
CA ASP A 74 11.10 -9.41 -14.58
C ASP A 74 10.06 -10.04 -15.51
N GLY A 75 9.28 -9.24 -16.26
CA GLY A 75 8.32 -9.75 -17.24
C GLY A 75 6.91 -10.01 -16.71
N GLY A 76 6.55 -9.45 -15.56
CA GLY A 76 5.18 -9.48 -15.04
C GLY A 76 4.78 -10.79 -14.34
N PRO A 77 3.55 -10.84 -13.80
CA PRO A 77 3.01 -12.06 -13.20
C PRO A 77 2.94 -13.15 -14.28
N GLY A 78 3.69 -14.25 -14.08
CA GLY A 78 3.77 -15.38 -15.02
C GLY A 78 5.11 -15.53 -15.77
N SER A 79 6.09 -14.67 -15.52
CA SER A 79 7.46 -14.92 -15.97
C SER A 79 8.16 -15.93 -15.06
N ALA A 80 9.10 -16.70 -15.60
CA ALA A 80 9.83 -17.75 -14.89
C ALA A 80 10.70 -17.25 -13.70
N GLY A 81 10.75 -15.93 -13.45
CA GLY A 81 11.42 -15.29 -12.32
C GLY A 81 10.49 -14.69 -11.27
N TRP A 82 9.16 -14.69 -11.47
CA TRP A 82 8.21 -14.21 -10.47
C TRP A 82 8.05 -15.26 -9.37
N TRP A 83 8.64 -14.96 -8.21
CA TRP A 83 8.64 -15.68 -6.94
C TRP A 83 7.81 -16.99 -6.94
N SER A 84 8.42 -18.08 -7.40
CA SER A 84 7.93 -19.45 -7.20
C SER A 84 8.15 -19.88 -5.75
N GLY A 85 7.60 -19.11 -4.81
CA GLY A 85 7.54 -19.41 -3.40
C GLY A 85 6.14 -19.87 -3.04
N ASP A 86 5.90 -21.16 -3.18
CA ASP A 86 4.85 -21.97 -2.55
C ASP A 86 3.97 -21.23 -1.51
N ALA A 87 2.81 -20.69 -1.92
CA ALA A 87 1.72 -20.34 -0.99
C ALA A 87 0.34 -20.11 -1.65
N ASP A 88 0.26 -19.73 -2.92
CA ASP A 88 -1.01 -19.25 -3.51
C ASP A 88 -1.77 -20.26 -4.38
N GLU A 89 -1.52 -21.57 -4.20
CA GLU A 89 -2.33 -22.64 -4.83
C GLU A 89 -3.80 -22.64 -4.34
N TYR A 90 -4.13 -21.85 -3.31
CA TYR A 90 -5.49 -21.72 -2.77
C TYR A 90 -6.32 -20.54 -3.30
N LEU A 91 -5.80 -19.67 -4.18
CA LEU A 91 -6.57 -18.56 -4.77
C LEU A 91 -7.00 -18.82 -6.22
N SER A 92 -7.37 -20.07 -6.53
CA SER A 92 -7.90 -20.51 -7.83
C SER A 92 -9.30 -19.93 -8.21
N HIS A 93 -9.74 -18.83 -7.59
CA HIS A 93 -11.04 -18.21 -7.84
C HIS A 93 -11.05 -16.69 -8.10
N HIS A 94 -9.91 -16.02 -8.26
CA HIS A 94 -9.90 -14.65 -8.77
C HIS A 94 -9.76 -14.60 -10.29
N ARG A 95 -10.91 -14.75 -10.93
CA ARG A 95 -11.28 -14.33 -12.30
C ARG A 95 -10.12 -14.27 -13.28
N ALA A 96 -10.07 -15.34 -14.09
CA ALA A 96 -9.94 -15.27 -15.53
C ALA A 96 -9.80 -13.83 -16.09
N ARG A 97 -8.60 -13.54 -16.59
CA ARG A 97 -8.45 -13.20 -18.02
C ARG A 97 -9.28 -12.01 -18.53
N GLU A 98 -9.50 -10.98 -17.72
CA GLU A 98 -10.01 -9.70 -18.21
C GLU A 98 -8.84 -8.77 -18.56
N GLN A 99 -8.43 -8.89 -19.83
CA GLN A 99 -7.62 -7.93 -20.60
C GLN A 99 -6.15 -7.77 -20.20
N GLU A 100 -5.31 -8.66 -20.75
CA GLU A 100 -3.85 -8.50 -20.98
C GLU A 100 -3.47 -7.25 -21.82
N GLY A 101 -4.35 -6.25 -21.95
CA GLY A 101 -4.20 -5.11 -22.88
C GLY A 101 -4.14 -3.73 -22.23
N CYS A 102 -4.35 -3.59 -20.93
CA CYS A 102 -4.21 -2.29 -20.26
C CYS A 102 -3.90 -2.45 -18.77
N ASP A 103 -2.62 -2.40 -18.41
CA ASP A 103 -2.12 -2.21 -17.03
C ASP A 103 -2.80 -1.04 -16.29
N TRP A 104 -3.45 -0.15 -17.03
CA TRP A 104 -4.13 1.05 -16.58
C TRP A 104 -5.65 0.89 -16.35
N ALA A 105 -6.22 -0.29 -16.62
CA ALA A 105 -7.67 -0.46 -16.61
C ALA A 105 -8.28 -0.31 -15.19
N ALA A 106 -7.60 -0.79 -14.14
CA ALA A 106 -8.10 -0.79 -12.77
C ALA A 106 -7.42 0.26 -11.90
N PHE A 107 -8.20 1.07 -11.18
CA PHE A 107 -7.73 1.92 -10.10
C PHE A 107 -8.04 1.31 -8.73
N PRO A 108 -7.10 1.27 -7.77
CA PRO A 108 -5.71 1.71 -7.91
C PRO A 108 -4.85 0.64 -8.61
N ASN A 109 -4.08 1.03 -9.62
CA ASN A 109 -2.98 0.22 -10.13
C ASN A 109 -1.77 0.33 -9.17
N PRO A 110 -0.67 -0.44 -9.36
CA PRO A 110 0.50 -0.35 -8.48
C PRO A 110 1.11 1.06 -8.38
N LEU A 111 1.14 1.82 -9.48
CA LEU A 111 1.65 3.20 -9.48
C LEU A 111 0.71 4.16 -8.74
N ASP A 112 -0.60 4.05 -8.96
CA ASP A 112 -1.65 4.83 -8.31
C ASP A 112 -1.65 4.55 -6.80
N GLY A 113 -1.51 3.28 -6.42
CA GLY A 113 -1.40 2.86 -5.02
C GLY A 113 -0.16 3.46 -4.35
N CYS A 114 0.98 3.48 -5.06
CA CYS A 114 2.19 4.16 -4.59
C CYS A 114 1.96 5.67 -4.42
N ALA A 115 1.44 6.35 -5.45
CA ALA A 115 1.20 7.79 -5.41
C ALA A 115 0.19 8.18 -4.31
N LEU A 116 -0.88 7.41 -4.15
CA LEU A 116 -1.87 7.61 -3.10
C LEU A 116 -1.26 7.41 -1.70
N ALA A 117 -0.47 6.35 -1.51
CA ALA A 117 0.21 6.11 -0.24
C ALA A 117 1.21 7.23 0.10
N ILE A 118 1.93 7.78 -0.89
CA ILE A 118 2.78 8.97 -0.70
C ILE A 118 1.94 10.19 -0.32
N ALA A 119 0.81 10.42 -1.00
CA ALA A 119 -0.08 11.54 -0.68
C ALA A 119 -0.67 11.44 0.74
N LEU A 120 -0.99 10.23 1.20
CA LEU A 120 -1.43 10.00 2.58
C LEU A 120 -0.28 10.15 3.58
N THR A 121 0.93 9.72 3.23
CA THR A 121 2.14 9.94 4.02
C THR A 121 2.38 11.45 4.22
N THR A 122 2.27 12.25 3.15
CA THR A 122 2.47 13.70 3.24
C THR A 122 1.35 14.37 4.02
N LEU A 123 0.09 13.93 3.87
CA LEU A 123 -1.03 14.41 4.68
C LEU A 123 -0.77 14.16 6.18
N VAL A 124 -0.42 12.93 6.55
CA VAL A 124 -0.11 12.58 7.95
C VAL A 124 1.08 13.38 8.46
N HIS A 125 2.11 13.56 7.63
CA HIS A 125 3.26 14.40 7.98
C HIS A 125 2.86 15.85 8.29
N MET A 126 1.96 16.43 7.51
CA MET A 126 1.43 17.78 7.76
C MET A 126 0.60 17.85 9.05
N LEU A 127 -0.09 16.78 9.43
CA LEU A 127 -0.83 16.70 10.69
C LEU A 127 0.06 16.51 11.92
N THR A 128 1.31 16.07 11.73
CA THR A 128 2.30 15.86 12.80
C THR A 128 3.33 16.97 12.98
N ARG A 129 3.20 18.06 12.21
CA ARG A 129 4.02 19.27 12.34
C ARG A 129 3.37 20.26 13.29
#